data_AF-A0A524M2B8-F1
#
_entry.id   AF-A0A524M2B8-F1
#
_cell.length_a   1.000
_cell.length_b   1.000
_cell.length_c   1.000
_cell.angle_alpha   90.00
_cell.angle_beta   90.00
_cell.angle_gamma   90.00
#
_symmetry.space_group_name_H-M   'P 1'
#
loop_
_entity.id
_entity.type
_entity.pdbx_description
1 polymer ?
#
loop_
_entity_poly.entity_id
_entity_poly.type
_entity_poly.pdbx_seq_one_letter_code
_entity_poly.pdbx_strand_id
1 'polypeptide(L)'
;MISKKLIDLGVLALRQRNSRGTFKPHVSIRFRGNEGDLRTFSIDTTRTPVKHPQPDAYLITHAHSDHHGKSAMLSPRAVCTEKTATALEIRHDKKYVGSMCRLGDEIEVEGVKVRTYPTEHTVGATAFYWENDVGTRILVTGDVKDASKLPPCDVLITEANYGDPEDPSCHFADDLDSMKCALFEGGPVAFGAYEFGKTQRAVELIRGFGYDGAIRMEARTRALTRSMLEDAGELAGLDSGGEDGVFVVTPRDLNKLPWNVKKYVLSCRADYPYPIIKISDHLDACGLEDMVRKLNPEVTLVY
;
A
#
# COMPACT_ATOMS: atom_id res chain seq x y z
N MET A 1 -17.28 21.68 -11.79
CA MET A 1 -15.96 22.33 -12.03
C MET A 1 -14.88 21.28 -12.28
N ILE A 2 -14.63 20.33 -11.36
CA ILE A 2 -13.65 19.24 -11.52
C ILE A 2 -13.99 18.29 -12.69
N SER A 3 -15.26 17.84 -12.81
CA SER A 3 -15.66 16.95 -13.90
C SER A 3 -15.47 17.57 -15.30
N LYS A 4 -15.58 18.90 -15.44
CA LYS A 4 -15.33 19.57 -16.72
C LYS A 4 -13.83 19.56 -17.04
N LYS A 5 -12.99 19.93 -16.06
CA LYS A 5 -11.53 19.88 -16.20
C LYS A 5 -11.02 18.50 -16.60
N LEU A 6 -11.52 17.44 -15.95
CA LEU A 6 -11.15 16.06 -16.33
C LEU A 6 -11.51 15.74 -17.78
N ILE A 7 -12.70 16.16 -18.24
CA ILE A 7 -13.11 15.97 -19.63
C ILE A 7 -12.21 16.74 -20.59
N ASP A 8 -11.86 17.99 -20.25
CA ASP A 8 -10.95 18.82 -21.03
C ASP A 8 -9.54 18.18 -21.10
N LEU A 9 -9.15 17.42 -20.07
CA LEU A 9 -7.93 16.60 -20.00
C LEU A 9 -8.09 15.19 -20.62
N GLY A 10 -9.20 14.90 -21.30
CA GLY A 10 -9.42 13.58 -21.93
C GLY A 10 -9.57 12.41 -20.94
N VAL A 11 -9.97 12.70 -19.69
CA VAL A 11 -10.10 11.73 -18.60
C VAL A 11 -11.53 11.67 -18.08
N LEU A 12 -12.03 10.46 -17.87
CA LEU A 12 -13.29 10.20 -17.17
C LEU A 12 -13.05 9.27 -15.99
N ALA A 13 -13.24 9.79 -14.78
CA ALA A 13 -13.20 9.03 -13.54
C ALA A 13 -14.58 8.41 -13.23
N LEU A 14 -14.60 7.11 -12.97
CA LEU A 14 -15.80 6.32 -12.72
C LEU A 14 -15.68 5.61 -11.37
N ARG A 15 -16.70 5.74 -10.51
CA ARG A 15 -16.83 4.89 -9.31
C ARG A 15 -17.96 3.88 -9.51
N GLN A 16 -17.62 2.60 -9.37
CA GLN A 16 -18.63 1.54 -9.43
C GLN A 16 -19.47 1.55 -8.16
N ARG A 17 -20.73 1.11 -8.26
CA ARG A 17 -21.56 0.82 -7.09
C ARG A 17 -21.51 -0.68 -6.77
N ASN A 18 -21.59 -1.02 -5.49
CA ASN A 18 -21.78 -2.40 -5.07
C ASN A 18 -23.27 -2.81 -5.18
N SER A 19 -23.58 -4.07 -4.87
CA SER A 19 -24.95 -4.60 -4.94
C SER A 19 -25.92 -3.91 -3.97
N ARG A 20 -25.42 -3.19 -2.97
CA ARG A 20 -26.21 -2.41 -1.99
C ARG A 20 -26.41 -0.96 -2.44
N GLY A 21 -25.93 -0.58 -3.63
CA GLY A 21 -26.09 0.76 -4.19
C GLY A 21 -25.09 1.80 -3.66
N THR A 22 -24.20 1.45 -2.71
CA THR A 22 -23.14 2.35 -2.26
C THR A 22 -21.94 2.28 -3.20
N PHE A 23 -21.19 3.38 -3.33
CA PHE A 23 -19.99 3.41 -4.15
C PHE A 23 -18.90 2.51 -3.57
N LYS A 24 -18.20 1.79 -4.44
CA LYS A 24 -16.91 1.18 -4.10
C LYS A 24 -15.90 2.31 -3.85
N PRO A 25 -14.93 2.12 -2.93
CA PRO A 25 -13.97 3.16 -2.59
C PRO A 25 -13.11 3.56 -3.80
N HIS A 26 -12.69 2.57 -4.58
CA HIS A 26 -11.75 2.77 -5.68
C HIS A 26 -12.38 3.21 -7.01
N VAL A 27 -11.52 3.68 -7.90
CA VAL A 27 -11.87 4.37 -9.15
C VAL A 27 -11.42 3.59 -10.39
N SER A 28 -12.19 3.73 -11.47
CA SER A 28 -11.78 3.35 -12.83
C SER A 28 -11.58 4.61 -13.67
N ILE A 29 -10.48 4.67 -14.41
CA ILE A 29 -10.13 5.79 -15.27
C ILE A 29 -10.33 5.37 -16.72
N ARG A 30 -11.18 6.11 -17.42
CA ARG A 30 -11.45 5.92 -18.84
C ARG A 30 -10.84 7.08 -19.63
N PHE A 31 -10.08 6.77 -20.67
CA PHE A 31 -9.29 7.72 -21.46
C PHE A 31 -9.05 7.13 -22.84
N ARG A 32 -8.57 7.92 -23.80
CA ARG A 32 -8.12 7.40 -25.09
C ARG A 32 -6.60 7.16 -25.07
N GLY A 33 -6.16 5.97 -25.46
CA GLY A 33 -4.73 5.68 -25.63
C GLY A 33 -4.18 6.34 -26.90
N ASN A 34 -2.86 6.30 -27.10
CA ASN A 34 -2.17 6.99 -28.21
C ASN A 34 -2.70 6.65 -29.62
N GLU A 35 -3.29 5.48 -29.80
CA GLU A 35 -3.91 5.05 -31.07
C GLU A 35 -5.36 5.54 -31.23
N GLY A 36 -5.88 6.35 -30.28
CA GLY A 36 -7.25 6.87 -30.25
C GLY A 36 -8.28 5.91 -29.65
N ASP A 37 -7.89 4.68 -29.36
CA ASP A 37 -8.73 3.66 -28.74
C ASP A 37 -9.13 4.03 -27.31
N LEU A 38 -10.39 3.78 -26.99
CA LEU A 38 -10.93 4.06 -25.67
C LEU A 38 -10.56 2.95 -24.69
N ARG A 39 -9.75 3.28 -23.69
CA ARG A 39 -9.25 2.36 -22.64
C ARG A 39 -9.85 2.67 -21.28
N THR A 40 -9.95 1.64 -20.43
CA THR A 40 -10.43 1.72 -19.06
C THR A 40 -9.48 0.96 -18.13
N PHE A 41 -8.75 1.68 -17.29
CA PHE A 41 -7.93 1.10 -16.24
C PHE A 41 -8.66 1.19 -14.90
N SER A 42 -8.91 0.05 -14.28
CA SER A 42 -9.52 -0.03 -12.96
C SER A 42 -8.45 -0.19 -11.90
N ILE A 43 -8.44 0.70 -10.91
CA ILE A 43 -7.38 0.75 -9.90
C ILE A 43 -7.91 0.11 -8.62
N ASP A 44 -7.14 -0.79 -8.03
CA ASP A 44 -7.35 -1.32 -6.66
C ASP A 44 -8.78 -1.80 -6.36
N THR A 45 -9.49 -2.28 -7.39
CA THR A 45 -10.91 -2.61 -7.28
C THR A 45 -11.18 -4.09 -7.55
N THR A 46 -12.31 -4.55 -7.03
CA THR A 46 -12.82 -5.89 -7.31
C THR A 46 -13.12 -6.08 -8.80
N ARG A 47 -12.98 -7.31 -9.30
CA ARG A 47 -13.37 -7.64 -10.68
C ARG A 47 -14.82 -7.25 -10.96
N THR A 48 -15.00 -6.62 -12.11
CA THR A 48 -16.29 -6.34 -12.71
C THR A 48 -17.00 -7.67 -13.04
N PRO A 49 -18.27 -7.87 -12.64
CA PRO A 49 -18.99 -9.09 -12.98
C PRO A 49 -18.99 -9.35 -14.48
N VAL A 50 -18.88 -10.62 -14.88
CA VAL A 50 -18.70 -11.05 -16.30
C VAL A 50 -19.77 -10.50 -17.25
N LYS A 51 -20.99 -10.26 -16.74
CA LYS A 51 -22.11 -9.70 -17.51
C LYS A 51 -21.98 -8.21 -17.86
N HIS A 52 -20.99 -7.52 -17.32
CA HIS A 52 -20.72 -6.11 -17.59
C HIS A 52 -19.45 -5.95 -18.42
N PRO A 53 -19.32 -4.85 -19.20
CA PRO A 53 -18.09 -4.53 -19.90
C PRO A 53 -16.88 -4.59 -18.96
N GLN A 54 -15.90 -5.40 -19.32
CA GLN A 54 -14.67 -5.53 -18.55
C GLN A 54 -13.78 -4.31 -18.80
N PRO A 55 -13.02 -3.84 -17.80
CA PRO A 55 -11.96 -2.89 -18.04
C PRO A 55 -10.84 -3.54 -18.86
N ASP A 56 -10.06 -2.72 -19.53
CA ASP A 56 -8.86 -3.14 -20.26
C ASP A 56 -7.84 -3.74 -19.28
N ALA A 57 -7.61 -3.08 -18.14
CA ALA A 57 -6.71 -3.57 -17.09
C ALA A 57 -7.27 -3.37 -15.67
N TYR A 58 -6.83 -4.22 -14.75
CA TYR A 58 -6.92 -4.01 -13.30
C TYR A 58 -5.52 -3.74 -12.76
N LEU A 59 -5.23 -2.47 -12.45
CA LEU A 59 -3.97 -2.06 -11.85
C LEU A 59 -4.07 -2.27 -10.34
N ILE A 60 -3.12 -3.01 -9.76
CA ILE A 60 -3.04 -3.24 -8.31
C ILE A 60 -1.77 -2.58 -7.80
N THR A 61 -1.93 -1.53 -7.01
CA THR A 61 -0.81 -0.69 -6.52
C THR A 61 0.00 -1.44 -5.46
N HIS A 62 -0.68 -2.15 -4.56
CA HIS A 62 -0.05 -2.97 -3.52
C HIS A 62 -1.03 -4.03 -2.93
N ALA A 63 -0.53 -4.88 -2.04
CA ALA A 63 -1.24 -6.08 -1.58
C ALA A 63 -2.06 -5.92 -0.29
N HIS A 64 -2.56 -4.72 0.05
CA HIS A 64 -3.52 -4.57 1.14
C HIS A 64 -4.92 -5.03 0.74
N SER A 65 -5.73 -5.41 1.74
CA SER A 65 -7.02 -6.09 1.51
C SER A 65 -8.10 -5.18 0.94
N ASP A 66 -8.07 -3.92 1.35
CA ASP A 66 -8.92 -2.82 0.91
C ASP A 66 -8.60 -2.36 -0.51
N HIS A 67 -7.40 -2.62 -1.02
CA HIS A 67 -7.04 -2.43 -2.45
C HIS A 67 -7.53 -3.58 -3.35
N HIS A 68 -8.35 -4.47 -2.79
CA HIS A 68 -9.12 -5.51 -3.48
C HIS A 68 -8.33 -6.43 -4.45
N GLY A 69 -7.00 -6.49 -4.31
CA GLY A 69 -6.12 -7.34 -5.11
C GLY A 69 -6.53 -8.81 -5.09
N LYS A 70 -7.11 -9.32 -3.98
CA LYS A 70 -7.66 -10.69 -3.87
C LYS A 70 -8.63 -11.06 -5.00
N SER A 71 -9.44 -10.10 -5.44
CA SER A 71 -10.40 -10.31 -6.53
C SER A 71 -9.72 -10.12 -7.88
N ALA A 72 -8.98 -9.02 -8.05
CA ALA A 72 -8.34 -8.65 -9.29
C ALA A 72 -7.26 -9.67 -9.73
N MET A 73 -6.49 -10.26 -8.81
CA MET A 73 -5.42 -11.22 -9.08
C MET A 73 -5.87 -12.46 -9.88
N LEU A 74 -7.16 -12.76 -9.90
CA LEU A 74 -7.76 -13.88 -10.64
C LEU A 74 -8.15 -13.50 -12.08
N SER A 75 -7.82 -12.28 -12.52
CA SER A 75 -8.04 -11.79 -13.87
C SER A 75 -6.74 -11.89 -14.68
N PRO A 76 -6.77 -12.37 -15.93
CA PRO A 76 -5.62 -12.23 -16.84
C PRO A 76 -5.32 -10.76 -17.19
N ARG A 77 -6.27 -9.86 -16.91
CA ARG A 77 -6.13 -8.40 -17.11
C ARG A 77 -5.48 -7.67 -15.93
N ALA A 78 -5.08 -8.39 -14.89
CA ALA A 78 -4.45 -7.77 -13.73
C ALA A 78 -2.99 -7.42 -14.01
N VAL A 79 -2.54 -6.27 -13.50
CA VAL A 79 -1.17 -5.79 -13.64
C VAL A 79 -0.69 -5.29 -12.28
N CYS A 80 0.46 -5.78 -11.81
CA CYS A 80 1.10 -5.31 -10.59
C CYS A 80 2.61 -5.59 -10.61
N THR A 81 3.32 -5.22 -9.55
CA THR A 81 4.74 -5.59 -9.40
C THR A 81 4.90 -7.06 -8.99
N GLU A 82 6.05 -7.66 -9.30
CA GLU A 82 6.39 -9.03 -8.88
C GLU A 82 6.23 -9.26 -7.36
N LYS A 83 6.66 -8.28 -6.55
CA LYS A 83 6.56 -8.32 -5.09
C LYS A 83 5.10 -8.21 -4.62
N THR A 84 4.29 -7.35 -5.24
CA THR A 84 2.85 -7.27 -4.96
C THR A 84 2.13 -8.57 -5.31
N ALA A 85 2.44 -9.19 -6.46
CA ALA A 85 1.90 -10.50 -6.83
C ALA A 85 2.26 -11.56 -5.77
N THR A 86 3.55 -11.68 -5.42
CA THR A 86 4.03 -12.64 -4.41
C THR A 86 3.33 -12.46 -3.07
N ALA A 87 3.16 -11.22 -2.62
CA ALA A 87 2.44 -10.91 -1.39
C ALA A 87 0.97 -11.33 -1.48
N LEU A 88 0.28 -11.07 -2.59
CA LEU A 88 -1.10 -11.52 -2.81
C LEU A 88 -1.22 -13.05 -2.80
N GLU A 89 -0.27 -13.75 -3.42
CA GLU A 89 -0.26 -15.22 -3.44
C GLU A 89 -0.14 -15.80 -2.03
N ILE A 90 0.81 -15.32 -1.23
CA ILE A 90 1.01 -15.77 0.16
C ILE A 90 -0.19 -15.41 1.04
N ARG A 91 -0.75 -14.20 0.88
CA ARG A 91 -1.88 -13.72 1.70
C ARG A 91 -3.17 -14.49 1.43
N HIS A 92 -3.36 -14.98 0.22
CA HIS A 92 -4.64 -15.51 -0.24
C HIS A 92 -4.62 -16.96 -0.68
N ASP A 93 -3.44 -17.60 -0.67
CA ASP A 93 -3.23 -18.98 -1.09
C ASP A 93 -3.79 -19.26 -2.49
N LYS A 94 -3.48 -18.34 -3.41
CA LYS A 94 -3.99 -18.33 -4.79
C LYS A 94 -2.90 -17.86 -5.73
N LYS A 95 -2.77 -18.49 -6.88
CA LYS A 95 -1.85 -18.04 -7.92
C LYS A 95 -2.33 -16.72 -8.54
N TYR A 96 -1.40 -15.81 -8.78
CA TYR A 96 -1.61 -14.59 -9.54
C TYR A 96 -1.69 -14.92 -11.04
N VAL A 97 -2.76 -14.49 -11.71
CA VAL A 97 -3.07 -14.85 -13.11
C VAL A 97 -2.63 -13.78 -14.12
N GLY A 98 -2.54 -12.53 -13.68
CA GLY A 98 -2.23 -11.39 -14.55
C GLY A 98 -0.76 -11.26 -14.91
N SER A 99 -0.39 -10.13 -15.51
CA SER A 99 0.99 -9.76 -15.78
C SER A 99 1.66 -9.12 -14.57
N MET A 100 2.98 -9.31 -14.49
CA MET A 100 3.86 -8.78 -13.46
C MET A 100 4.92 -7.91 -14.14
N CYS A 101 5.36 -6.86 -13.44
CA CYS A 101 6.44 -5.98 -13.87
C CYS A 101 7.45 -5.78 -12.74
N ARG A 102 8.67 -5.36 -13.07
CA ARG A 102 9.61 -4.91 -12.05
C ARG A 102 9.32 -3.45 -11.75
N LEU A 103 9.51 -3.08 -10.49
CA LEU A 103 9.32 -1.72 -10.05
C LEU A 103 10.34 -0.80 -10.74
N GLY A 104 9.85 0.26 -11.40
CA GLY A 104 10.67 1.18 -12.21
C GLY A 104 10.61 0.91 -13.71
N ASP A 105 10.01 -0.20 -14.15
CA ASP A 105 9.89 -0.53 -15.57
C ASP A 105 8.84 0.35 -16.29
N GLU A 106 9.05 0.54 -17.59
CA GLU A 106 8.02 0.91 -18.56
C GLU A 106 7.47 -0.36 -19.20
N ILE A 107 6.15 -0.55 -19.12
CA ILE A 107 5.43 -1.70 -19.65
C ILE A 107 4.35 -1.26 -20.62
N GLU A 108 3.94 -2.15 -21.51
CA GLU A 108 2.78 -1.92 -22.37
C GLU A 108 1.55 -2.64 -21.80
N VAL A 109 0.46 -1.90 -21.62
CA VAL A 109 -0.82 -2.41 -21.15
C VAL A 109 -1.89 -2.04 -22.16
N GLU A 110 -2.33 -3.01 -22.95
CA GLU A 110 -3.39 -2.81 -23.96
C GLU A 110 -3.09 -1.63 -24.92
N GLY A 111 -1.84 -1.55 -25.41
CA GLY A 111 -1.37 -0.49 -26.31
C GLY A 111 -1.01 0.84 -25.62
N VAL A 112 -1.11 0.93 -24.29
CA VAL A 112 -0.73 2.11 -23.51
C VAL A 112 0.62 1.88 -22.84
N LYS A 113 1.56 2.81 -23.00
CA LYS A 113 2.82 2.80 -22.25
C LYS A 113 2.59 3.27 -20.82
N VAL A 114 2.88 2.39 -19.87
CA VAL A 114 2.70 2.64 -18.44
C VAL A 114 4.06 2.54 -17.75
N ARG A 115 4.48 3.60 -17.07
CA ARG A 115 5.68 3.63 -16.22
C ARG A 115 5.29 3.36 -14.77
N THR A 116 6.17 2.67 -14.05
CA THR A 116 5.99 2.39 -12.63
C THR A 116 6.98 3.19 -11.78
N TYR A 117 6.54 3.68 -10.63
CA TYR A 117 7.39 4.43 -9.69
C TYR A 117 7.17 3.93 -8.26
N PRO A 118 8.23 3.81 -7.44
CA PRO A 118 8.09 3.44 -6.04
C PRO A 118 7.35 4.53 -5.25
N THR A 119 6.47 4.11 -4.33
CA THR A 119 5.83 5.00 -3.34
C THR A 119 6.36 4.78 -1.91
N GLU A 120 7.24 3.79 -1.75
CA GLU A 120 7.88 3.38 -0.49
C GLU A 120 6.87 3.03 0.65
N HIS A 121 5.58 2.85 0.32
CA HIS A 121 4.52 2.51 1.29
C HIS A 121 4.67 1.08 1.84
N THR A 122 4.74 0.09 0.94
CA THR A 122 5.14 -1.29 1.25
C THR A 122 6.14 -1.79 0.22
N VAL A 123 6.83 -2.89 0.52
CA VAL A 123 7.68 -3.56 -0.46
C VAL A 123 6.88 -3.95 -1.71
N GLY A 124 7.25 -3.39 -2.86
CA GLY A 124 6.55 -3.61 -4.13
C GLY A 124 5.40 -2.64 -4.41
N ALA A 125 5.06 -1.73 -3.49
CA ALA A 125 4.08 -0.69 -3.75
C ALA A 125 4.51 0.19 -4.92
N THR A 126 3.59 0.43 -5.84
CA THR A 126 3.88 1.15 -7.07
C THR A 126 2.80 2.17 -7.41
N ALA A 127 3.25 3.32 -7.87
CA ALA A 127 2.47 4.22 -8.67
C ALA A 127 2.48 3.77 -10.14
N PHE A 128 1.39 4.01 -10.86
CA PHE A 128 1.28 3.82 -12.30
C PHE A 128 1.10 5.18 -12.99
N TYR A 129 1.91 5.42 -14.01
CA TYR A 129 1.94 6.66 -14.76
C TYR A 129 1.75 6.38 -16.24
N TRP A 130 0.86 7.11 -16.90
CA TRP A 130 0.70 7.01 -18.35
C TRP A 130 0.24 8.33 -18.96
N GLU A 131 0.30 8.41 -20.28
CA GLU A 131 -0.18 9.54 -21.06
C GLU A 131 -1.36 9.10 -21.94
N ASN A 132 -2.34 9.98 -22.15
CA ASN A 132 -3.44 9.75 -23.09
C ASN A 132 -3.17 10.42 -24.46
N ASP A 133 -4.07 10.24 -25.42
CA ASP A 133 -3.95 10.76 -26.80
C ASP A 133 -3.83 12.29 -26.93
N VAL A 134 -4.27 13.04 -25.92
CA VAL A 134 -4.16 14.50 -25.87
C VAL A 134 -2.96 15.00 -25.05
N GLY A 135 -2.07 14.09 -24.62
CA GLY A 135 -0.84 14.43 -23.90
C GLY A 135 -1.01 14.63 -22.39
N THR A 136 -2.16 14.27 -21.82
CA THR A 136 -2.41 14.39 -20.37
C THR A 136 -1.67 13.29 -19.62
N ARG A 137 -0.86 13.69 -18.65
CA ARG A 137 -0.07 12.81 -17.78
C ARG A 137 -0.90 12.43 -16.56
N ILE A 138 -1.21 11.14 -16.43
CA ILE A 138 -2.07 10.60 -15.38
C ILE A 138 -1.21 9.77 -14.45
N LEU A 139 -1.22 10.10 -13.15
CA LEU A 139 -0.48 9.38 -12.12
C LEU A 139 -1.44 8.83 -11.07
N VAL A 140 -1.41 7.52 -10.87
CA VAL A 140 -2.11 6.82 -9.80
C VAL A 140 -1.07 6.36 -8.79
N THR A 141 -1.14 6.81 -7.54
CA THR A 141 -0.10 6.47 -6.57
C THR A 141 -0.41 5.21 -5.77
N GLY A 142 -1.67 4.90 -5.51
CA GLY A 142 -1.98 4.09 -4.33
C GLY A 142 -1.56 4.82 -3.06
N ASP A 143 -1.17 4.07 -2.06
CA ASP A 143 -0.70 4.62 -0.79
C ASP A 143 0.77 5.02 -0.89
N VAL A 144 1.14 6.07 -0.16
CA VAL A 144 2.43 6.76 -0.32
C VAL A 144 3.06 7.03 1.03
N LYS A 145 4.32 6.59 1.21
CA LYS A 145 5.19 7.03 2.31
C LYS A 145 6.23 8.05 1.86
N ASP A 146 6.71 7.94 0.62
CA ASP A 146 7.68 8.86 0.04
C ASP A 146 7.34 9.17 -1.42
N ALA A 147 7.13 10.46 -1.71
CA ALA A 147 6.84 10.99 -3.03
C ALA A 147 8.09 11.53 -3.76
N SER A 148 9.30 11.30 -3.23
CA SER A 148 10.56 11.84 -3.75
C SER A 148 10.81 11.47 -5.22
N LYS A 149 10.43 10.25 -5.61
CA LYS A 149 10.65 9.68 -6.95
C LYS A 149 9.45 9.81 -7.90
N LEU A 150 8.32 10.35 -7.43
CA LEU A 150 7.12 10.50 -8.26
C LEU A 150 7.28 11.66 -9.27
N PRO A 151 6.91 11.48 -10.55
CA PRO A 151 7.04 12.50 -11.58
C PRO A 151 5.88 13.51 -11.55
N PRO A 152 6.08 14.76 -12.02
CA PRO A 152 4.99 15.71 -12.24
C PRO A 152 3.91 15.13 -13.15
N CYS A 153 2.66 15.51 -12.91
CA CYS A 153 1.49 15.02 -13.65
C CYS A 153 0.43 16.11 -13.81
N ASP A 154 -0.58 15.85 -14.65
CA ASP A 154 -1.71 16.76 -14.85
C ASP A 154 -2.94 16.28 -14.07
N VAL A 155 -3.12 14.96 -13.98
CA VAL A 155 -4.15 14.31 -13.16
C VAL A 155 -3.48 13.41 -12.13
N LEU A 156 -3.60 13.78 -10.85
CA LEU A 156 -3.12 12.99 -9.72
C LEU A 156 -4.28 12.21 -9.10
N ILE A 157 -4.12 10.91 -8.91
CA ILE A 157 -5.08 10.02 -8.27
C ILE A 157 -4.37 9.35 -7.09
N THR A 158 -4.72 9.71 -5.86
CA THR A 158 -3.91 9.41 -4.68
C THR A 158 -4.75 9.18 -3.43
N GLU A 159 -4.12 8.66 -2.37
CA GLU A 159 -4.75 8.48 -1.06
C GLU A 159 -4.97 9.80 -0.32
N ALA A 160 -5.76 9.75 0.75
CA ALA A 160 -5.90 10.83 1.72
C ALA A 160 -6.11 10.29 3.14
N ASN A 161 -5.45 9.17 3.50
CA ASN A 161 -5.71 8.50 4.78
C ASN A 161 -5.47 9.42 5.97
N TYR A 162 -4.46 10.30 5.85
CA TYR A 162 -4.14 11.35 6.81
C TYR A 162 -4.27 12.75 6.17
N GLY A 163 -5.25 12.94 5.29
CA GLY A 163 -5.43 14.18 4.52
C GLY A 163 -6.30 15.25 5.19
N ASP A 164 -6.79 15.04 6.41
CA ASP A 164 -7.58 16.04 7.14
C ASP A 164 -6.65 16.99 7.91
N PRO A 165 -6.48 18.25 7.46
CA PRO A 165 -5.58 19.19 8.13
C PRO A 165 -6.05 19.56 9.54
N GLU A 166 -7.35 19.40 9.85
CA GLU A 166 -7.92 19.76 11.15
C GLU A 166 -7.83 18.60 12.16
N ASP A 167 -7.52 17.38 11.73
CA ASP A 167 -7.36 16.22 12.61
C ASP A 167 -5.90 16.14 13.11
N PRO A 168 -5.62 16.34 14.42
CA PRO A 168 -4.27 16.24 14.97
C PRO A 168 -3.60 14.87 14.77
N SER A 169 -4.39 13.80 14.58
CA SER A 169 -3.85 12.47 14.29
C SER A 169 -3.30 12.33 12.86
N CYS A 170 -3.63 13.27 11.98
CA CYS A 170 -3.06 13.39 10.64
C CYS A 170 -1.71 14.12 10.62
N HIS A 171 -1.22 14.60 11.77
CA HIS A 171 0.08 15.26 11.90
C HIS A 171 1.01 14.43 12.78
N PHE A 172 2.03 13.81 12.17
CA PHE A 172 2.91 12.91 12.90
C PHE A 172 4.32 12.85 12.31
N ALA A 173 5.26 12.49 13.19
CA ALA A 173 6.57 12.02 12.83
C ALA A 173 6.76 10.61 13.40
N ASP A 174 7.59 9.80 12.74
CA ASP A 174 7.95 8.49 13.24
C ASP A 174 8.75 8.62 14.56
N ASP A 175 8.29 7.96 15.62
CA ASP A 175 8.90 7.94 16.94
C ASP A 175 9.87 6.75 17.08
N LEU A 176 10.97 6.86 16.34
CA LEU A 176 12.02 5.83 16.29
C LEU A 176 12.69 5.64 17.65
N ASP A 177 12.83 6.72 18.43
CA ASP A 177 13.47 6.68 19.74
C ASP A 177 12.63 5.89 20.74
N SER A 178 11.31 6.12 20.82
CA SER A 178 10.45 5.31 21.68
C SER A 178 10.41 3.85 21.25
N MET A 179 10.41 3.56 19.94
CA MET A 179 10.48 2.18 19.45
C MET A 179 11.79 1.50 19.89
N LYS A 180 12.92 2.19 19.74
CA LYS A 180 14.23 1.71 20.14
C LYS A 180 14.34 1.54 21.66
N CYS A 181 13.82 2.48 22.44
CA CYS A 181 13.75 2.37 23.90
C CYS A 181 12.93 1.15 24.30
N ALA A 182 11.71 0.99 23.78
CA ALA A 182 10.86 -0.17 24.05
C ALA A 182 11.54 -1.50 23.70
N LEU A 183 12.35 -1.52 22.63
CA LEU A 183 13.12 -2.70 22.22
C LEU A 183 14.21 -3.11 23.22
N PHE A 184 14.85 -2.15 23.89
CA PHE A 184 16.04 -2.39 24.73
C PHE A 184 15.84 -2.15 26.23
N GLU A 185 14.63 -1.78 26.69
CA GLU A 185 14.31 -1.52 28.11
C GLU A 185 14.25 -2.79 29.00
N GLY A 186 14.72 -3.94 28.49
CA GLY A 186 14.75 -5.22 29.19
C GLY A 186 13.39 -5.94 29.27
N GLY A 187 13.45 -7.27 29.28
CA GLY A 187 12.29 -8.18 29.24
C GLY A 187 11.70 -8.35 27.84
N PRO A 188 10.66 -9.18 27.70
CA PRO A 188 10.01 -9.44 26.42
C PRO A 188 9.14 -8.26 25.95
N VAL A 189 9.18 -7.97 24.65
CA VAL A 189 8.43 -6.87 24.02
C VAL A 189 7.73 -7.31 22.74
N ALA A 190 6.53 -6.80 22.51
CA ALA A 190 5.73 -7.05 21.33
C ALA A 190 5.31 -5.75 20.64
N PHE A 191 5.51 -5.73 19.33
CA PHE A 191 5.06 -4.67 18.44
C PHE A 191 3.89 -5.17 17.58
N GLY A 192 2.72 -4.58 17.78
CA GLY A 192 1.53 -4.80 16.99
C GLY A 192 1.66 -4.11 15.63
N ALA A 193 1.78 -4.88 14.55
CA ALA A 193 1.94 -4.39 13.20
C ALA A 193 1.10 -5.21 12.21
N TYR A 194 0.56 -4.56 11.17
CA TYR A 194 -0.12 -5.28 10.09
C TYR A 194 0.85 -6.20 9.35
N GLU A 195 0.38 -7.42 9.07
CA GLU A 195 1.21 -8.51 8.55
C GLU A 195 1.99 -8.20 7.26
N PHE A 196 1.48 -7.29 6.44
CA PHE A 196 2.11 -6.83 5.19
C PHE A 196 2.30 -5.32 5.23
N GLY A 197 3.49 -4.86 4.83
CA GLY A 197 3.94 -3.48 4.97
C GLY A 197 4.54 -3.23 6.34
N LYS A 198 3.68 -2.99 7.32
CA LYS A 198 4.09 -2.52 8.65
C LYS A 198 4.98 -3.51 9.41
N THR A 199 4.73 -4.81 9.32
CA THR A 199 5.62 -5.82 9.92
C THR A 199 7.01 -5.81 9.28
N GLN A 200 7.10 -5.70 7.95
CA GLN A 200 8.40 -5.66 7.27
C GLN A 200 9.19 -4.40 7.67
N ARG A 201 8.51 -3.25 7.72
CA ARG A 201 9.10 -2.01 8.23
C ARG A 201 9.58 -2.14 9.68
N ALA A 202 8.78 -2.78 10.55
CA ALA A 202 9.17 -3.01 11.94
C ALA A 202 10.42 -3.89 12.04
N VAL A 203 10.52 -4.94 11.23
CA VAL A 203 11.69 -5.82 11.18
C VAL A 203 12.93 -5.05 10.73
N GLU A 204 12.85 -4.28 9.65
CA GLU A 204 13.96 -3.43 9.18
C GLU A 204 14.43 -2.45 10.26
N LEU A 205 13.49 -1.80 10.97
CA LEU A 205 13.81 -0.88 12.07
C LEU A 205 14.49 -1.61 13.23
N ILE A 206 13.95 -2.76 13.66
CA ILE A 206 14.53 -3.58 14.74
C ILE A 206 15.97 -3.98 14.40
N ARG A 207 16.23 -4.42 13.16
CA ARG A 207 17.59 -4.72 12.68
C ARG A 207 18.45 -3.47 12.61
N GLY A 208 17.92 -2.37 12.09
CA GLY A 208 18.62 -1.08 12.01
C GLY A 208 18.98 -0.50 13.39
N PHE A 209 18.22 -0.84 14.43
CA PHE A 209 18.55 -0.48 15.81
C PHE A 209 19.64 -1.37 16.44
N GLY A 210 20.06 -2.45 15.77
CA GLY A 210 21.12 -3.35 16.21
C GLY A 210 20.64 -4.58 16.99
N TYR A 211 19.36 -4.96 16.88
CA TYR A 211 18.89 -6.21 17.47
C TYR A 211 19.13 -7.39 16.52
N ASP A 212 20.04 -8.29 16.89
CA ASP A 212 20.43 -9.45 16.08
C ASP A 212 19.69 -10.75 16.45
N GLY A 213 18.88 -10.73 17.51
CA GLY A 213 18.15 -11.91 17.99
C GLY A 213 16.96 -12.32 17.11
N ALA A 214 16.37 -13.48 17.41
CA ALA A 214 15.19 -13.96 16.72
C ALA A 214 13.98 -13.04 16.93
N ILE A 215 13.32 -12.63 15.84
CA ILE A 215 12.02 -11.95 15.89
C ILE A 215 10.91 -13.00 15.71
N ARG A 216 10.03 -13.12 16.70
CA ARG A 216 8.94 -14.11 16.72
C ARG A 216 7.67 -13.56 16.06
N MET A 217 7.09 -14.32 15.15
CA MET A 217 5.88 -13.95 14.41
C MET A 217 5.10 -15.17 13.90
N GLU A 218 3.85 -14.97 13.47
CA GLU A 218 3.02 -16.03 12.91
C GLU A 218 3.60 -16.57 11.59
N ALA A 219 3.26 -17.82 11.24
CA ALA A 219 3.82 -18.50 10.07
C ALA A 219 3.63 -17.74 8.75
N ARG A 220 2.43 -17.18 8.51
CA ARG A 220 2.14 -16.39 7.31
C ARG A 220 2.93 -15.08 7.29
N THR A 221 2.97 -14.37 8.42
CA THR A 221 3.76 -13.14 8.61
C THR A 221 5.25 -13.39 8.34
N ARG A 222 5.76 -14.54 8.80
CA ARG A 222 7.14 -14.97 8.55
C ARG A 222 7.42 -15.23 7.08
N ALA A 223 6.51 -15.95 6.40
CA ALA A 223 6.62 -16.22 4.97
C ALA A 223 6.64 -14.91 4.17
N LEU A 224 5.70 -14.00 4.45
CA LEU A 224 5.68 -12.67 3.84
C LEU A 224 6.99 -11.92 4.07
N THR A 225 7.42 -11.82 5.32
CA THR A 225 8.63 -11.06 5.67
C THR A 225 9.87 -11.59 4.96
N ARG A 226 10.06 -12.92 4.93
CA ARG A 226 11.18 -13.56 4.21
C ARG A 226 11.12 -13.34 2.70
N SER A 227 9.92 -13.28 2.11
CA SER A 227 9.76 -13.03 0.68
C SER A 227 9.92 -11.57 0.30
N MET A 228 9.69 -10.64 1.23
CA MET A 228 9.73 -9.21 0.98
C MET A 228 11.11 -8.62 1.21
N LEU A 229 11.75 -8.94 2.33
CA LEU A 229 13.06 -8.39 2.72
C LEU A 229 14.21 -9.19 2.14
N GLU A 230 15.29 -8.51 1.75
CA GLU A 230 16.55 -9.16 1.34
C GLU A 230 17.25 -9.82 2.53
N ASP A 231 17.29 -9.12 3.67
CA ASP A 231 17.79 -9.64 4.93
C ASP A 231 16.83 -9.30 6.08
N ALA A 232 16.16 -10.32 6.61
CA ALA A 232 15.28 -10.21 7.76
C ALA A 232 15.96 -10.63 9.07
N GLY A 233 17.20 -11.12 9.02
CA GLY A 233 17.84 -11.86 10.09
C GLY A 233 17.04 -13.10 10.53
N GLU A 234 17.27 -13.54 11.76
CA GLU A 234 16.57 -14.70 12.31
C GLU A 234 15.09 -14.40 12.60
N LEU A 235 14.19 -15.14 11.95
CA LEU A 235 12.75 -15.11 12.22
C LEU A 235 12.28 -16.46 12.75
N ALA A 236 11.55 -16.45 13.86
CA ALA A 236 11.10 -17.65 14.56
C ALA A 236 9.57 -17.72 14.72
N GLY A 237 9.05 -18.90 15.05
CA GLY A 237 7.63 -19.09 15.36
C GLY A 237 7.27 -18.61 16.76
N LEU A 238 5.99 -18.30 17.02
CA LEU A 238 5.53 -17.89 18.34
C LEU A 238 5.70 -18.98 19.42
N ASP A 239 5.83 -20.24 19.00
CA ASP A 239 6.04 -21.44 19.81
C ASP A 239 7.51 -21.71 20.15
N SER A 240 8.44 -20.98 19.55
CA SER A 240 9.88 -21.13 19.83
C SER A 240 10.22 -20.60 21.23
N GLY A 241 10.68 -21.49 22.11
CA GLY A 241 10.79 -21.29 23.56
C GLY A 241 11.68 -20.12 24.02
N GLY A 242 11.45 -19.67 25.27
CA GLY A 242 12.16 -18.58 25.95
C GLY A 242 11.19 -17.51 26.46
N GLU A 243 11.29 -17.15 27.74
CA GLU A 243 10.42 -16.12 28.37
C GLU A 243 10.75 -14.71 27.88
N ASP A 244 11.99 -14.49 27.44
CA ASP A 244 12.46 -13.27 26.79
C ASP A 244 12.37 -13.40 25.26
N GLY A 245 12.02 -12.30 24.59
CA GLY A 245 12.02 -12.23 23.13
C GLY A 245 11.32 -11.00 22.56
N VAL A 246 11.60 -10.73 21.29
CA VAL A 246 10.97 -9.67 20.50
C VAL A 246 9.91 -10.29 19.60
N PHE A 247 8.69 -9.78 19.71
CA PHE A 247 7.54 -10.26 18.95
C PHE A 247 7.05 -9.19 17.99
N VAL A 248 6.72 -9.58 16.76
CA VAL A 248 5.98 -8.73 15.82
C VAL A 248 4.76 -9.53 15.38
N VAL A 249 3.58 -9.10 15.84
CA VAL A 249 2.30 -9.80 15.64
C VAL A 249 1.24 -8.80 15.20
N THR A 250 0.10 -9.28 14.71
CA THR A 250 -0.98 -8.35 14.38
C THR A 250 -1.51 -7.66 15.66
N PRO A 251 -2.02 -6.41 15.59
CA PRO A 251 -2.58 -5.75 16.77
C PRO A 251 -3.66 -6.56 17.49
N ARG A 252 -4.38 -7.42 16.75
CA ARG A 252 -5.42 -8.31 17.29
C ARG A 252 -4.86 -9.50 18.05
N ASP A 253 -3.61 -9.88 17.79
CA ASP A 253 -2.96 -11.05 18.37
C ASP A 253 -2.08 -10.70 19.59
N LEU A 254 -1.88 -9.41 19.88
CA LEU A 254 -1.18 -8.94 21.10
C LEU A 254 -1.81 -9.49 22.40
N ASN A 255 -3.13 -9.71 22.40
CA ASN A 255 -3.84 -10.26 23.55
C ASN A 255 -3.55 -11.76 23.78
N LYS A 256 -3.01 -12.48 22.78
CA LYS A 256 -2.65 -13.90 22.87
C LYS A 256 -1.26 -14.11 23.48
N LEU A 257 -0.43 -13.06 23.51
CA LEU A 257 0.89 -13.13 24.09
C LEU A 257 0.83 -13.14 25.63
N PRO A 258 1.81 -13.76 26.30
CA PRO A 258 1.88 -13.80 27.76
C PRO A 258 1.72 -12.42 28.43
N TRP A 259 1.27 -12.42 29.68
CA TRP A 259 0.94 -11.19 30.42
C TRP A 259 2.17 -10.35 30.77
N ASN A 260 3.36 -10.97 30.86
CA ASN A 260 4.62 -10.33 31.17
C ASN A 260 5.28 -9.64 29.95
N VAL A 261 4.72 -9.79 28.75
CA VAL A 261 5.21 -9.14 27.54
C VAL A 261 4.73 -7.69 27.48
N LYS A 262 5.65 -6.73 27.36
CA LYS A 262 5.33 -5.32 27.09
C LYS A 262 4.73 -5.21 25.69
N LYS A 263 3.57 -4.57 25.54
CA LYS A 263 2.80 -4.56 24.28
C LYS A 263 2.61 -3.14 23.78
N TYR A 264 3.03 -2.89 22.55
CA TYR A 264 2.86 -1.62 21.85
C TYR A 264 2.17 -1.88 20.51
N VAL A 265 1.45 -0.90 19.99
CA VAL A 265 0.97 -0.91 18.59
C VAL A 265 1.73 0.14 17.80
N LEU A 266 2.25 -0.27 16.65
CA LEU A 266 2.86 0.63 15.68
C LEU A 266 1.73 1.23 14.83
N SER A 267 1.41 2.50 15.05
CA SER A 267 0.30 3.18 14.36
C SER A 267 0.36 4.68 14.57
N CYS A 268 -0.25 5.46 13.68
CA CYS A 268 -0.56 6.87 13.95
C CYS A 268 -2.01 7.07 14.41
N ARG A 269 -2.83 6.02 14.39
CA ARG A 269 -4.19 6.00 14.93
C ARG A 269 -4.19 5.71 16.43
N ALA A 270 -5.12 6.33 17.16
CA ALA A 270 -5.25 6.23 18.61
C ALA A 270 -6.37 5.28 19.08
N ASP A 271 -6.89 4.40 18.22
CA ASP A 271 -8.05 3.55 18.46
C ASP A 271 -7.73 2.15 19.02
N TYR A 272 -6.49 1.90 19.41
CA TYR A 272 -6.06 0.61 19.96
C TYR A 272 -6.06 0.60 21.51
N PRO A 273 -6.34 -0.56 22.14
CA PRO A 273 -6.32 -0.70 23.60
C PRO A 273 -4.90 -0.87 24.19
N TYR A 274 -3.87 -0.51 23.43
CA TYR A 274 -2.45 -0.64 23.80
C TYR A 274 -1.72 0.69 23.60
N PRO A 275 -0.62 0.96 24.34
CA PRO A 275 0.25 2.10 24.06
C PRO A 275 0.67 2.16 22.59
N ILE A 276 0.58 3.34 22.00
CA ILE A 276 0.92 3.58 20.59
C ILE A 276 2.35 4.10 20.50
N ILE A 277 3.13 3.54 19.56
CA ILE A 277 4.37 4.13 19.07
C ILE A 277 4.12 4.55 17.62
N LYS A 278 4.32 5.83 17.32
CA LYS A 278 4.03 6.40 16.00
C LYS A 278 5.04 5.88 14.99
N ILE A 279 4.63 4.93 14.16
CA ILE A 279 5.41 4.44 13.01
C ILE A 279 4.42 4.32 11.85
N SER A 280 4.61 5.16 10.85
CA SER A 280 3.73 5.25 9.69
C SER A 280 4.36 4.69 8.43
N ASP A 281 3.53 4.01 7.64
CA ASP A 281 3.74 3.65 6.24
C ASP A 281 3.05 4.63 5.28
N HIS A 282 2.48 5.72 5.79
CA HIS A 282 1.85 6.78 4.99
C HIS A 282 2.50 8.14 5.20
N LEU A 283 2.28 9.05 4.26
CA LEU A 283 2.46 10.49 4.45
C LEU A 283 1.44 11.02 5.45
N ASP A 284 1.85 12.04 6.20
CA ASP A 284 0.97 12.84 7.05
C ASP A 284 0.31 13.96 6.21
N ALA A 285 -0.52 14.80 6.83
CA ALA A 285 -1.24 15.88 6.12
C ALA A 285 -0.29 16.84 5.39
N CYS A 286 0.81 17.23 6.04
CA CYS A 286 1.84 18.09 5.44
C CYS A 286 2.53 17.39 4.26
N GLY A 287 2.90 16.12 4.42
CA GLY A 287 3.53 15.33 3.37
C GLY A 287 2.63 15.15 2.13
N LEU A 288 1.33 14.94 2.34
CA LEU A 288 0.34 14.88 1.25
C LEU A 288 0.22 16.23 0.52
N GLU A 289 0.17 17.34 1.27
CA GLU A 289 0.13 18.69 0.68
C GLU A 289 1.40 18.98 -0.14
N ASP A 290 2.57 18.69 0.42
CA ASP A 290 3.86 18.88 -0.23
C ASP A 290 4.00 18.02 -1.49
N MET A 291 3.51 16.77 -1.44
CA MET A 291 3.42 15.91 -2.62
C MET A 291 2.57 16.58 -3.70
N VAL A 292 1.35 17.03 -3.39
CA VAL A 292 0.47 17.67 -4.38
C VAL A 292 1.14 18.92 -4.97
N ARG A 293 1.76 19.77 -4.13
CA ARG A 293 2.48 20.97 -4.59
C ARG A 293 3.64 20.62 -5.52
N LYS A 294 4.44 19.62 -5.17
CA LYS A 294 5.61 19.18 -5.95
C LYS A 294 5.21 18.58 -7.30
N LEU A 295 4.17 17.74 -7.31
CA LEU A 295 3.70 17.07 -8.54
C LEU A 295 2.92 18.02 -9.46
N ASN A 296 2.43 19.13 -8.91
CA ASN A 296 1.75 20.23 -9.59
C ASN A 296 0.63 19.80 -10.57
N PRO A 297 -0.35 18.98 -10.11
CA PRO A 297 -1.46 18.55 -10.96
C PRO A 297 -2.47 19.68 -11.20
N GLU A 298 -3.16 19.62 -12.34
CA GLU A 298 -4.33 20.45 -12.61
C GLU A 298 -5.57 19.98 -11.84
N VAL A 299 -5.66 18.67 -11.61
CA VAL A 299 -6.72 18.00 -10.86
C VAL A 299 -6.15 16.90 -9.98
N THR A 300 -6.52 16.92 -8.70
CA THR A 300 -6.29 15.81 -7.76
C THR A 300 -7.59 15.10 -7.46
N LEU A 301 -7.59 13.76 -7.57
CA LEU A 301 -8.66 12.87 -7.17
C LEU A 301 -8.19 12.03 -5.98
N VAL A 302 -8.89 12.16 -4.86
CA VAL A 302 -8.65 11.34 -3.67
C VAL A 302 -9.63 10.15 -3.65
N TYR A 303 -9.16 8.97 -3.27
CA TYR A 303 -9.99 7.76 -3.19
C TYR A 303 -9.76 6.96 -1.91
#